data_AF-A0A258DGA1-F1
#
_entry.id   AF-A0A258DGA1-F1
#
_cell.length_a   1.000
_cell.length_b   1.000
_cell.length_c   1.000
_cell.angle_alpha   90.00
_cell.angle_beta   90.00
_cell.angle_gamma   90.00
#
_symmetry.space_group_name_H-M   'P 1'
#
loop_
_entity.id
_entity.type
_entity.pdbx_description
1 polymer ?
#
loop_
_entity_poly.entity_id
_entity_poly.type
_entity_poly.pdbx_seq_one_letter_code
_entity_poly.pdbx_strand_id
1 'polypeptide(L)' 'RCGARTVIARETAETLADHDPPVLRTSIGQRVIYADAAQSGRLALEIDDDGPAAREVAALVTEIDRIVP' A
#
# COMPACT_ATOMS: atom_id res chain seq x y z
N ARG A 1 3.30 -0.19 -10.87
CA ARG A 1 2.05 0.60 -11.07
C ARG A 1 0.96 -0.06 -10.24
N CYS A 2 0.27 0.67 -9.36
CA CYS A 2 -0.96 0.15 -8.77
C CYS A 2 -2.07 0.16 -9.84
N GLY A 3 -2.83 -0.93 -9.94
CA GLY A 3 -3.97 -1.05 -10.84
C GLY A 3 -5.19 -0.21 -10.43
N ALA A 4 -5.04 0.77 -9.52
CA ALA A 4 -6.13 1.51 -8.88
C ALA A 4 -7.11 2.26 -9.82
N ARG A 5 -6.84 2.28 -11.13
CA ARG A 5 -7.71 2.90 -12.16
C ARG A 5 -8.46 1.89 -13.03
N THR A 6 -8.41 0.60 -12.72
CA THR A 6 -9.17 -0.43 -13.45
C THR A 6 -10.59 -0.54 -12.89
N VAL A 7 -11.50 -1.06 -13.71
CA VAL A 7 -12.88 -1.40 -13.29
C VAL A 7 -12.86 -2.35 -12.09
N ILE A 8 -12.00 -3.37 -12.12
CA ILE A 8 -11.83 -4.33 -11.01
C ILE A 8 -11.43 -3.63 -9.72
N ALA A 9 -10.48 -2.68 -9.77
CA ALA A 9 -10.06 -1.95 -8.57
C ALA A 9 -11.20 -1.10 -7.99
N ARG A 10 -12.01 -0.48 -8.85
CA ARG A 10 -13.19 0.28 -8.42
C ARG A 10 -14.24 -0.63 -7.78
N GLU A 11 -14.63 -1.72 -8.43
CA GLU A 11 -15.62 -2.67 -7.92
C GLU A 11 -15.17 -3.30 -6.59
N THR A 12 -13.87 -3.59 -6.47
CA THR A 12 -13.27 -4.06 -5.21
C THR A 12 -13.41 -3.01 -4.11
N ALA A 13 -13.11 -1.75 -4.40
CA ALA A 13 -13.24 -0.66 -3.42
C ALA A 13 -14.71 -0.42 -3.02
N GLU A 14 -15.65 -0.46 -3.96
CA GLU A 14 -17.09 -0.33 -3.71
C GLU A 14 -17.60 -1.49 -2.83
N THR A 15 -17.18 -2.72 -3.11
CA THR A 15 -17.56 -3.90 -2.31
C THR A 15 -17.03 -3.81 -0.87
N LEU A 16 -15.89 -3.15 -0.68
CA LEU A 16 -15.24 -3.02 0.63
C LEU A 16 -15.63 -1.73 1.38
N ALA A 17 -16.49 -0.88 0.81
CA ALA A 17 -16.78 0.45 1.34
C ALA A 17 -17.48 0.44 2.70
N ASP A 18 -18.33 -0.57 2.96
CA ASP A 18 -19.17 -0.66 4.17
C ASP A 18 -18.48 -1.41 5.33
N HIS A 19 -17.20 -1.75 5.20
CA HIS A 19 -16.45 -2.40 6.28
C HIS A 19 -16.08 -1.41 7.39
N ASP A 20 -15.94 -1.94 8.61
CA ASP A 20 -15.38 -1.23 9.76
C ASP A 20 -14.06 -1.89 10.19
N PRO A 21 -12.90 -1.24 9.99
CA PRO A 21 -12.71 0.11 9.43
C PRO A 21 -12.94 0.19 7.91
N PRO A 22 -13.23 1.40 7.36
CA PRO A 22 -13.47 1.58 5.93
C PRO A 22 -12.22 1.24 5.11
N VAL A 23 -12.43 0.93 3.83
CA VAL A 23 -11.32 0.66 2.91
C VAL A 23 -10.34 1.84 2.88
N LEU A 24 -9.05 1.54 3.00
CA LEU A 24 -8.00 2.56 2.97
C LEU A 24 -7.92 3.19 1.58
N ARG A 25 -7.70 4.51 1.55
CA ARG A 25 -7.51 5.28 0.33
C ARG A 25 -6.13 5.06 -0.27
N THR A 26 -5.15 4.78 0.58
CA THR A 26 -3.78 4.48 0.15
C THR A 26 -3.73 3.10 -0.49
N SER A 27 -3.03 3.01 -1.62
CA SER A 27 -2.85 1.76 -2.35
C SER A 27 -1.38 1.40 -2.45
N ILE A 28 -1.04 0.14 -2.21
CA ILE A 28 0.31 -0.40 -2.41
C ILE A 28 0.40 -0.98 -3.83
N GLY A 29 1.30 -0.45 -4.64
CA GLY A 29 1.53 -0.99 -5.98
C GLY A 29 2.24 -2.33 -5.94
N GLN A 30 2.11 -3.15 -6.98
CA GLN A 30 2.97 -4.32 -7.16
C GLN A 30 4.38 -3.86 -7.55
N ARG A 31 5.40 -4.31 -6.81
CA ARG A 31 6.80 -3.88 -6.97
C ARG A 31 7.76 -5.03 -6.73
N VAL A 32 8.76 -5.15 -7.59
CA VAL A 32 9.84 -6.16 -7.46
C VAL A 32 10.66 -5.94 -6.19
N ILE A 33 10.84 -4.68 -5.76
CA ILE A 33 11.59 -4.34 -4.55
C ILE A 33 11.05 -5.03 -3.28
N TYR A 34 9.75 -5.38 -3.23
CA TYR A 34 9.21 -6.13 -2.09
C TYR A 34 9.72 -7.58 -2.05
N ALA A 35 9.96 -8.19 -3.22
CA ALA A 35 10.56 -9.52 -3.29
C ALA A 35 12.05 -9.46 -2.93
N ASP A 36 12.78 -8.43 -3.39
CA ASP A 36 14.19 -8.22 -3.03
C ASP A 36 14.38 -7.94 -1.53
N ALA A 37 13.50 -7.12 -0.95
CA ALA A 37 13.40 -6.87 0.49
C ALA A 37 13.23 -8.18 1.27
N ALA A 38 12.23 -8.99 0.92
CA ALA A 38 11.97 -10.28 1.57
C ALA A 38 13.14 -11.27 1.42
N GLN A 39 13.77 -11.33 0.24
CA GLN A 39 14.90 -12.23 -0.04
C GLN A 39 16.16 -11.83 0.73
N SER A 40 16.42 -10.52 0.85
CA SER A 40 17.62 -10.00 1.53
C SER A 40 17.45 -9.77 3.03
N GLY A 41 16.23 -9.94 3.57
CA GLY A 41 15.93 -9.67 4.98
C GLY A 41 15.99 -8.19 5.33
N ARG A 42 15.72 -7.32 4.35
CA ARG A 42 15.76 -5.84 4.49
C ARG A 42 14.37 -5.26 4.27
N LEU A 43 14.18 -4.03 4.69
CA LEU A 43 12.99 -3.23 4.38
C LEU A 43 13.12 -2.58 3.00
N ALA A 44 12.00 -2.32 2.33
CA ALA A 44 12.00 -1.54 1.09
C ALA A 44 12.59 -0.14 1.28
N LEU A 45 12.40 0.46 2.47
CA LEU A 45 13.01 1.74 2.88
C LEU A 45 14.54 1.65 2.97
N GLU A 46 15.10 0.51 3.37
CA GLU A 46 16.55 0.32 3.45
C GLU A 46 17.19 0.07 2.07
N ILE A 47 16.40 -0.32 1.09
CA ILE A 47 16.87 -0.57 -0.29
C ILE A 47 16.77 0.70 -1.14
N ASP A 48 15.66 1.44 -1.02
CA ASP A 48 15.39 2.67 -1.76
C ASP A 48 14.45 3.56 -0.93
N ASP A 49 15.03 4.46 -0.14
CA ASP A 49 14.33 5.31 0.82
C ASP A 49 13.50 6.41 0.15
N ASP A 50 14.00 6.93 -0.97
CA ASP A 50 13.30 7.81 -1.89
C ASP A 50 12.50 7.04 -2.94
N GLY A 51 12.34 5.75 -2.74
CA GLY A 51 11.63 4.87 -3.64
C GLY A 51 10.12 5.07 -3.57
N PRO A 52 9.41 4.83 -4.67
CA PRO A 52 7.95 4.81 -4.66
C PRO A 52 7.37 3.73 -3.73
N ALA A 53 8.13 2.68 -3.38
CA ALA A 53 7.74 1.71 -2.35
C ALA A 53 7.75 2.33 -0.94
N ALA A 54 8.85 3.00 -0.58
CA ALA A 54 8.98 3.68 0.70
C ALA A 54 7.89 4.74 0.91
N ARG A 55 7.62 5.56 -0.13
CA ARG A 55 6.55 6.57 -0.07
C ARG A 55 5.15 5.97 0.09
N GLU A 56 4.84 4.89 -0.62
CA GLU A 56 3.54 4.20 -0.51
C GLU A 56 3.34 3.58 0.89
N VAL A 57 4.38 2.92 1.42
CA VAL A 57 4.34 2.34 2.78
C VAL A 57 4.20 3.44 3.84
N ALA A 58 4.94 4.55 3.71
CA ALA A 58 4.82 5.67 4.66
C ALA A 58 3.41 6.30 4.64
N ALA A 59 2.81 6.45 3.46
CA ALA A 59 1.43 6.92 3.33
C ALA A 59 0.43 5.94 3.98
N LEU A 60 0.66 4.63 3.81
CA LEU A 60 -0.17 3.60 4.43
C LEU A 60 -0.09 3.64 5.95
N VAL A 61 1.11 3.75 6.51
CA VAL A 61 1.32 3.89 7.97
C VAL A 61 0.60 5.13 8.50
N THR A 62 0.74 6.27 7.82
CA THR A 62 0.06 7.52 8.19
C THR A 62 -1.47 7.38 8.19
N GLU A 63 -2.03 6.59 7.28
CA GLU A 63 -3.46 6.34 7.23
C GLU A 63 -3.93 5.38 8.33
N ILE A 64 -3.15 4.32 8.61
CA ILE A 64 -3.41 3.39 9.72
C ILE A 64 -3.41 4.12 11.07
N ASP A 65 -2.43 5.01 11.29
CA ASP A 65 -2.32 5.80 12.53
C ASP A 65 -3.53 6.71 12.79
N ARG A 66 -4.34 7.01 11.76
CA ARG A 66 -5.58 7.79 11.91
C ARG A 66 -6.79 6.93 12.28
N ILE A 67 -6.68 5.62 12.13
CA ILE A 67 -7.76 4.64 12.37
C ILE A 67 -7.60 3.99 13.74
N VAL A 68 -6.35 3.75 14.16
CA VAL A 68 -6.06 3.23 15.49
C VAL A 68 -6.27 4.34 16.54
N PRO A 69 -7.06 4.13 17.60
CA PRO A 69 -7.31 5.11 18.66
C PRO A 69 -6.08 5.42 19.55
#